data_AF-A0A6A5TQU9-F1
#
_entry.id   AF-A0A6A5TQU9-F1
#
_cell.length_a   1.000
_cell.length_b   1.000
_cell.length_c   1.000
_cell.angle_alpha   90.00
_cell.angle_beta   90.00
_cell.angle_gamma   90.00
#
_symmetry.space_group_name_H-M   'P 1'
#
loop_
_entity.id
_entity.type
_entity.pdbx_description
1 polymer ?
#
loop_
_entity_poly.entity_id
_entity_poly.type
_entity_poly.pdbx_seq_one_letter_code
_entity_poly.pdbx_strand_id
1 'polypeptide(L)'
;MATQDTIDPQYTWILPQYLKPTDELDAAVNHWEYDVETKVYSCSSACPTYIKWLAYGEENADEKHHVPMDTPGSHLRRTRALKKNYDEYGKDIPGIRNKEMFVHFTHALHALQQIGLDVHGGLERLVGIRLQSALSGKGFPMTSILVVDPFKARTYVDIGIDLDSNQLFQKADPTLSDAAKSYVTCVKLIGDDDGSHASDQEALRKFEADLGIGRFADLKWEFERERFRLQTRKKYKDALIAKALEENDPEARARKRPRTGA
;
A
#
# COMPACT_ATOMS: atom_id res chain seq x y z
N MET A 1 1.76 26.52 -5.93
CA MET A 1 0.74 25.46 -6.07
C MET A 1 1.30 24.45 -7.04
N ALA A 2 1.82 23.33 -6.52
CA ALA A 2 2.30 22.24 -7.37
C ALA A 2 1.06 21.50 -7.88
N THR A 3 0.90 21.44 -9.20
CA THR A 3 -0.11 20.62 -9.86
C THR A 3 0.09 19.18 -9.44
N GLN A 4 -0.91 18.60 -8.78
CA GLN A 4 -0.93 17.28 -8.15
C GLN A 4 -0.93 16.12 -9.17
N ASP A 5 -0.75 16.42 -10.46
CA ASP A 5 -0.84 15.47 -11.57
C ASP A 5 0.48 14.72 -11.87
N THR A 6 1.59 15.05 -11.20
CA THR A 6 2.93 14.52 -11.53
C THR A 6 3.61 13.66 -10.46
N ILE A 7 2.93 13.32 -9.34
CA ILE A 7 3.53 12.48 -8.28
C ILE A 7 2.91 11.08 -8.30
N ASP A 8 3.21 10.35 -9.38
CA ASP A 8 3.58 8.93 -9.41
C ASP A 8 3.97 8.62 -10.87
N PRO A 9 5.21 8.19 -11.20
CA PRO A 9 5.44 7.51 -12.47
C PRO A 9 4.66 6.19 -12.41
N GLN A 10 3.39 6.26 -12.83
CA GLN A 10 2.21 5.49 -12.37
C GLN A 10 2.32 3.96 -12.21
N TYR A 11 3.41 3.33 -12.60
CA TYR A 11 3.55 1.89 -12.75
C TYR A 11 4.99 1.40 -12.50
N THR A 12 5.77 2.07 -11.65
CA THR A 12 7.10 1.56 -11.28
C THR A 12 7.04 0.68 -10.04
N TRP A 13 6.10 0.91 -9.13
CA TRP A 13 5.99 0.13 -7.88
C TRP A 13 4.93 -0.97 -7.95
N ILE A 14 5.32 -2.20 -7.63
CA ILE A 14 4.38 -3.25 -7.21
C ILE A 14 4.21 -3.14 -5.70
N LEU A 15 3.09 -2.54 -5.27
CA LEU A 15 2.73 -2.49 -3.86
C LEU A 15 2.12 -3.82 -3.38
N PRO A 16 2.27 -4.16 -2.08
CA PRO A 16 1.53 -5.25 -1.46
C PRO A 16 0.01 -5.06 -1.60
N GLN A 17 -0.77 -6.13 -1.49
CA GLN A 17 -2.24 -6.03 -1.59
C GLN A 17 -2.84 -5.13 -0.51
N TYR A 18 -2.32 -5.24 0.71
CA TYR A 18 -2.80 -4.50 1.87
C TYR A 18 -1.65 -3.81 2.58
N LEU A 19 -1.97 -2.74 3.29
CA LEU A 19 -1.06 -1.99 4.14
C LEU A 19 -0.46 -2.92 5.20
N LYS A 20 0.87 -3.02 5.22
CA LYS A 20 1.62 -3.88 6.14
C LYS A 20 2.68 -3.07 6.89
N PRO A 21 2.45 -2.76 8.17
CA PRO A 21 3.46 -2.24 9.09
C PRO A 21 4.77 -3.03 9.07
N THR A 22 5.91 -2.35 9.24
CA THR A 22 7.20 -2.98 9.53
C THR A 22 7.44 -3.09 11.05
N ASP A 23 8.44 -3.88 11.44
CA ASP A 23 8.86 -4.01 12.84
C ASP A 23 9.33 -2.67 13.43
N GLU A 24 9.91 -1.80 12.61
CA GLU A 24 10.30 -0.45 13.03
C GLU A 24 9.09 0.43 13.39
N LEU A 25 7.96 0.29 12.68
CA LEU A 25 6.72 0.98 13.06
C LEU A 25 6.20 0.46 14.40
N ASP A 26 6.34 -0.84 14.66
CA ASP A 26 5.99 -1.44 15.95
C ASP A 26 6.88 -0.91 17.08
N ALA A 27 8.18 -0.79 16.84
CA ALA A 27 9.12 -0.19 17.79
C ALA A 27 8.77 1.28 18.06
N ALA A 28 8.39 2.05 17.03
CA ALA A 28 8.01 3.44 17.16
C ALA A 28 6.73 3.65 18.00
N VAL A 29 5.77 2.72 17.96
CA VAL A 29 4.59 2.77 18.87
C VAL A 29 5.00 2.68 20.34
N ASN A 30 6.05 1.93 20.64
CA ASN A 30 6.49 1.65 22.01
C ASN A 30 7.46 2.72 22.55
N HIS A 31 7.90 3.67 21.73
CA HIS A 31 8.82 4.75 22.12
C HIS A 31 8.11 6.10 22.09
N TRP A 32 7.32 6.35 23.13
CA TRP A 32 6.74 7.67 23.38
C TRP A 32 7.79 8.54 24.04
N GLU A 33 8.57 9.26 23.24
CA GLU A 33 9.46 10.28 23.79
C GLU A 33 8.64 11.51 24.21
N TYR A 34 8.52 11.69 25.52
CA TYR A 34 8.03 12.94 26.10
C TYR A 34 9.16 13.95 26.06
N ASP A 35 9.03 14.98 25.21
CA ASP A 35 9.95 16.11 25.24
C ASP A 35 9.68 16.93 26.50
N VAL A 36 10.64 16.86 27.42
CA VAL A 36 10.58 17.50 28.74
C VAL A 36 10.67 19.03 28.62
N GLU A 37 11.38 19.55 27.61
CA GLU A 37 11.57 20.99 27.41
C GLU A 37 10.30 21.63 26.85
N THR A 38 9.70 21.00 25.84
CA THR A 38 8.48 21.54 25.22
C THR A 38 7.20 21.10 25.94
N LYS A 39 7.30 20.15 26.89
CA LYS A 39 6.16 19.49 27.56
C LYS A 39 5.12 18.96 26.57
N VAL A 40 5.62 18.50 25.43
CA VAL A 40 4.82 18.05 24.29
C VAL A 40 5.38 16.72 23.84
N TYR A 41 4.57 15.66 23.90
CA TYR A 41 4.85 14.48 23.08
C TYR A 41 4.93 14.93 21.62
N SER A 42 6.04 14.65 20.96
CA SER A 42 6.25 15.04 19.57
C SER A 42 5.14 14.43 18.72
N CYS A 43 4.56 15.21 17.79
CA CYS A 43 3.42 14.76 16.96
C CYS A 43 3.72 13.51 16.12
N SER A 44 5.00 13.14 15.99
CA SER A 44 5.47 11.90 15.38
C SER A 44 5.05 10.64 16.12
N SER A 45 4.73 10.69 17.43
CA SER A 45 4.39 9.50 18.21
C SER A 45 2.97 8.96 17.96
N ALA A 46 2.05 9.80 17.48
CA ALA A 46 0.67 9.37 17.18
C ALA A 46 0.56 8.67 15.81
N CYS A 47 1.48 8.95 14.88
CA CYS A 47 1.42 8.43 13.52
C CYS A 47 1.45 6.90 13.47
N PRO A 48 2.35 6.22 14.19
CA PRO A 48 2.37 4.76 14.22
C PRO A 48 1.02 4.13 14.63
N THR A 49 0.32 4.71 15.60
CA THR A 49 -0.98 4.20 16.03
C THR A 49 -2.04 4.32 14.94
N TYR A 50 -2.11 5.45 14.24
CA TYR A 50 -3.06 5.62 13.14
C TYR A 50 -2.76 4.69 11.96
N ILE A 51 -1.48 4.47 11.63
CA ILE A 51 -1.09 3.53 10.56
C ILE A 51 -1.49 2.10 10.92
N LYS A 52 -1.29 1.67 12.18
CA LYS A 52 -1.76 0.36 12.66
C LYS A 52 -3.27 0.22 12.63
N TRP A 53 -3.99 1.25 13.06
CA TRP A 53 -5.45 1.27 13.00
C TRP A 53 -5.96 1.12 11.57
N LEU A 54 -5.29 1.73 10.59
CA LEU A 54 -5.61 1.51 9.18
C LEU A 54 -5.31 0.06 8.76
N ALA A 55 -4.13 -0.46 9.10
CA ALA A 55 -3.69 -1.79 8.67
C ALA A 55 -4.56 -2.94 9.23
N TYR A 56 -4.93 -2.87 10.50
CA TYR A 56 -5.52 -4.00 11.22
C TYR A 56 -6.96 -3.78 11.68
N GLY A 57 -7.50 -2.57 11.55
CA GLY A 57 -8.81 -2.21 12.06
C GLY A 57 -8.82 -1.95 13.58
N GLU A 58 -10.02 -1.72 14.14
CA GLU A 58 -10.20 -1.44 15.57
C GLU A 58 -10.09 -2.70 16.44
N GLU A 59 -10.51 -3.85 15.91
CA GLU A 59 -10.59 -5.11 16.66
C GLU A 59 -9.22 -5.74 16.97
N ASN A 60 -8.19 -5.37 16.20
CA ASN A 60 -6.81 -5.82 16.38
C ASN A 60 -5.89 -4.74 16.98
N ALA A 61 -6.41 -3.55 17.23
CA ALA A 61 -5.72 -2.58 18.08
C ALA A 61 -5.85 -3.09 19.51
N ASP A 62 -4.95 -4.00 19.89
CA ASP A 62 -4.79 -4.58 21.22
C ASP A 62 -5.27 -3.60 22.31
N GLU A 63 -6.04 -4.01 23.31
CA GLU A 63 -6.58 -3.12 24.36
C GLU A 63 -5.48 -2.26 25.05
N LYS A 64 -4.21 -2.68 24.94
CA LYS A 64 -3.00 -1.97 25.37
C LYS A 64 -2.60 -0.77 24.51
N HIS A 65 -3.20 -0.60 23.33
CA HIS A 65 -2.97 0.48 22.39
C HIS A 65 -4.10 1.52 22.37
N HIS A 66 -4.97 1.52 23.39
CA HIS A 66 -5.69 2.73 23.76
C HIS A 66 -4.66 3.84 23.92
N VAL A 67 -4.54 4.69 22.90
CA VAL A 67 -3.72 5.91 22.92
C VAL A 67 -4.04 6.57 24.26
N PRO A 68 -3.10 6.61 25.24
CA PRO A 68 -3.31 7.43 26.41
C PRO A 68 -3.72 8.81 25.89
N MET A 69 -4.97 9.21 26.16
CA MET A 69 -5.46 10.54 25.83
C MET A 69 -4.82 11.61 26.75
N ASP A 70 -3.63 11.34 27.30
CA ASP A 70 -2.71 12.37 27.78
C ASP A 70 -2.12 13.08 26.57
N THR A 71 -3.03 13.79 25.94
CA THR A 71 -2.91 14.39 24.64
C THR A 71 -1.99 15.60 24.81
N PRO A 72 -0.78 15.62 24.23
CA PRO A 72 0.09 16.78 24.36
C PRO A 72 -0.65 18.06 23.94
N GLY A 73 -0.33 19.20 24.55
CA GLY A 73 -1.05 20.46 24.30
C GLY A 73 -1.07 20.90 22.83
N SER A 74 -0.09 20.46 22.03
CA SER A 74 -0.06 20.63 20.57
C SER A 74 -1.16 19.82 19.86
N HIS A 75 -1.37 18.55 20.24
CA HIS A 75 -2.40 17.70 19.69
C HIS A 75 -3.79 18.21 20.10
N LEU A 76 -4.01 18.64 21.34
CA LEU A 76 -5.29 19.26 21.76
C LEU A 76 -5.63 20.51 20.95
N ARG A 77 -4.64 21.37 20.67
CA ARG A 77 -4.83 22.55 19.82
C ARG A 77 -5.19 22.16 18.39
N ARG A 78 -4.49 21.16 17.82
CA ARG A 78 -4.77 20.63 16.48
C ARG A 78 -6.17 20.00 16.41
N THR A 79 -6.53 19.15 17.37
CA THR A 79 -7.86 18.55 17.49
C THR A 79 -8.95 19.62 17.58
N ARG A 80 -8.77 20.66 18.42
CA ARG A 80 -9.74 21.77 18.51
C ARG A 80 -9.87 22.52 17.19
N ALA A 81 -8.77 22.77 16.48
CA ALA A 81 -8.81 23.39 15.16
C ALA A 81 -9.57 22.52 14.15
N LEU A 82 -9.26 21.22 14.09
CA LEU A 82 -9.97 20.27 13.22
C LEU A 82 -11.46 20.17 13.55
N LYS A 83 -11.85 20.16 14.84
CA LYS A 83 -13.27 20.17 15.25
C LYS A 83 -14.01 21.42 14.80
N LYS A 84 -13.33 22.57 14.68
CA LYS A 84 -13.93 23.80 14.12
C LYS A 84 -14.15 23.67 12.62
N ASN A 85 -13.22 23.02 11.91
CA ASN A 85 -13.29 22.80 10.47
C ASN A 85 -14.37 21.77 10.07
N TYR A 86 -14.85 20.94 11.00
CA TYR A 86 -15.88 19.94 10.69
C TYR A 86 -17.14 20.55 10.07
N ASP A 87 -17.60 21.68 10.60
CA ASP A 87 -18.86 22.28 10.14
C ASP A 87 -18.77 22.80 8.70
N GLU A 88 -17.55 23.11 8.23
CA GLU A 88 -17.27 23.63 6.88
C GLU A 88 -16.85 22.55 5.88
N TYR A 89 -16.07 21.55 6.32
CA TYR A 89 -15.45 20.56 5.43
C TYR A 89 -15.84 19.11 5.73
N GLY A 90 -16.27 18.82 6.96
CA GLY A 90 -16.44 17.45 7.43
C GLY A 90 -17.86 16.90 7.34
N LYS A 91 -18.88 17.76 7.34
CA LYS A 91 -20.29 17.37 7.31
C LYS A 91 -20.73 16.69 6.02
N ASP A 92 -20.12 17.10 4.91
CA ASP A 92 -20.50 16.64 3.58
C ASP A 92 -19.73 15.38 3.15
N ILE A 93 -18.75 14.94 3.95
CA ILE A 93 -17.95 13.74 3.64
C ILE A 93 -18.77 12.48 4.00
N PRO A 94 -19.11 11.63 3.01
CA PRO A 94 -19.87 10.41 3.27
C PRO A 94 -19.17 9.49 4.27
N GLY A 95 -19.91 9.02 5.27
CA GLY A 95 -19.39 8.11 6.30
C GLY A 95 -18.87 8.80 7.57
N ILE A 96 -18.63 10.11 7.56
CA ILE A 96 -18.27 10.87 8.76
C ILE A 96 -19.53 11.32 9.49
N ARG A 97 -19.80 10.74 10.67
CA ARG A 97 -21.04 10.98 11.42
C ARG A 97 -20.96 12.08 12.47
N ASN A 98 -19.75 12.43 12.90
CA ASN A 98 -19.52 13.40 13.95
C ASN A 98 -18.11 14.02 13.87
N LYS A 99 -17.87 15.02 14.73
CA LYS A 99 -16.60 15.77 14.81
C LYS A 99 -15.42 14.87 15.16
N GLU A 100 -15.64 13.87 16.01
CA GLU A 100 -14.64 12.93 16.49
C GLU A 100 -14.11 12.05 15.35
N MET A 101 -15.01 11.50 14.53
CA MET A 101 -14.65 10.75 13.32
C MET A 101 -13.85 11.61 12.35
N PHE A 102 -14.29 12.85 12.10
CA PHE A 102 -13.58 13.78 11.22
C PHE A 102 -12.14 14.02 11.67
N VAL A 103 -11.96 14.31 12.96
CA VAL A 103 -10.64 14.47 13.57
C VAL A 103 -9.81 13.21 13.40
N HIS A 104 -10.38 12.04 13.70
CA HIS A 104 -9.68 10.77 13.65
C HIS A 104 -9.17 10.44 12.23
N PHE A 105 -10.04 10.51 11.23
CA PHE A 105 -9.66 10.28 9.83
C PHE A 105 -8.66 11.32 9.32
N THR A 106 -8.79 12.58 9.73
CA THR A 106 -7.83 13.63 9.36
C THR A 106 -6.45 13.36 9.97
N HIS A 107 -6.38 12.86 11.21
CA HIS A 107 -5.11 12.45 11.79
C HIS A 107 -4.52 11.22 11.09
N ALA A 108 -5.35 10.25 10.70
CA ALA A 108 -4.89 9.09 9.94
C ALA A 108 -4.30 9.47 8.58
N LEU A 109 -4.97 10.37 7.84
CA LEU A 109 -4.44 10.90 6.58
C LEU A 109 -3.10 11.62 6.79
N HIS A 110 -3.02 12.50 7.79
CA HIS A 110 -1.78 13.18 8.11
C HIS A 110 -0.67 12.21 8.56
N ALA A 111 -1.00 11.10 9.22
CA ALA A 111 -0.04 10.09 9.62
C ALA A 111 0.60 9.42 8.41
N LEU A 112 -0.21 9.05 7.40
CA LEU A 112 0.30 8.55 6.11
C LEU A 112 1.24 9.59 5.48
N GLN A 113 0.80 10.84 5.36
CA GLN A 113 1.58 11.92 4.74
C GLN A 113 2.90 12.16 5.48
N GLN A 114 2.89 12.03 6.80
CA GLN A 114 4.11 12.15 7.59
C GLN A 114 5.11 11.02 7.33
N ILE A 115 4.68 9.83 6.94
CA ILE A 115 5.61 8.73 6.59
C ILE A 115 5.92 8.66 5.09
N GLY A 116 5.48 9.63 4.29
CA GLY A 116 5.76 9.64 2.85
C GLY A 116 4.73 8.87 2.01
N LEU A 117 3.55 8.60 2.56
CA LEU A 117 2.42 8.01 1.86
C LEU A 117 1.27 9.02 1.74
N ASP A 118 0.42 8.92 0.73
CA ASP A 118 -0.82 9.71 0.68
C ASP A 118 -1.97 8.84 0.14
N VAL A 119 -3.20 9.34 0.20
CA VAL A 119 -4.37 8.64 -0.33
C VAL A 119 -4.83 9.35 -1.60
N HIS A 120 -4.92 8.63 -2.72
CA HIS A 120 -5.54 9.16 -3.92
C HIS A 120 -7.02 9.46 -3.63
N GLY A 121 -7.50 10.66 -3.95
CA GLY A 121 -8.84 11.14 -3.57
C GLY A 121 -8.93 11.67 -2.13
N GLY A 122 -7.81 11.69 -1.39
CA GLY A 122 -7.70 12.35 -0.09
C GLY A 122 -8.61 11.78 1.01
N LEU A 123 -9.12 12.67 1.87
CA LEU A 123 -9.84 12.31 3.09
C LEU A 123 -11.15 11.57 2.80
N GLU A 124 -11.92 11.99 1.80
CA GLU A 124 -13.18 11.34 1.43
C GLU A 124 -12.93 9.89 1.02
N ARG A 125 -11.93 9.66 0.16
CA ARG A 125 -11.60 8.31 -0.29
C ARG A 125 -11.07 7.45 0.86
N LEU A 126 -10.24 8.01 1.74
CA LEU A 126 -9.76 7.32 2.94
C LEU A 126 -10.93 6.78 3.80
N VAL A 127 -11.96 7.60 4.02
CA VAL A 127 -13.15 7.20 4.79
C VAL A 127 -13.88 6.07 4.08
N GLY A 128 -14.13 6.22 2.77
CA GLY A 128 -14.81 5.21 1.97
C GLY A 128 -14.10 3.85 2.00
N ILE A 129 -12.78 3.85 1.83
CA ILE A 129 -11.96 2.64 1.87
C ILE A 129 -12.01 1.99 3.25
N ARG A 130 -11.82 2.77 4.33
CA ARG A 130 -11.80 2.22 5.67
C ARG A 130 -13.13 1.56 6.04
N LEU A 131 -14.25 2.16 5.62
CA LEU A 131 -15.59 1.58 5.81
C LEU A 131 -15.75 0.30 5.00
N GLN A 132 -15.31 0.29 3.74
CA GLN A 132 -15.34 -0.90 2.88
C GLN A 132 -14.49 -2.04 3.46
N SER A 133 -13.25 -1.77 3.87
CA SER A 133 -12.35 -2.73 4.51
C SER A 133 -12.95 -3.31 5.79
N ALA A 134 -13.63 -2.49 6.61
CA ALA A 134 -14.33 -2.96 7.81
C ALA A 134 -15.46 -3.94 7.46
N LEU A 135 -16.28 -3.60 6.45
CA LEU A 135 -17.40 -4.42 6.01
C LEU A 135 -16.95 -5.74 5.39
N SER A 136 -15.83 -5.74 4.66
CA SER A 136 -15.31 -6.95 4.03
C SER A 136 -14.40 -7.79 4.93
N GLY A 137 -14.01 -7.29 6.11
CA GLY A 137 -12.99 -7.92 6.95
C GLY A 137 -11.61 -8.04 6.27
N LYS A 138 -11.34 -7.20 5.27
CA LYS A 138 -10.07 -7.20 4.52
C LYS A 138 -9.20 -6.03 5.00
N GLY A 139 -7.89 -6.13 4.81
CA GLY A 139 -6.95 -5.06 5.17
C GLY A 139 -7.17 -3.78 4.36
N PHE A 140 -6.44 -2.72 4.70
CA PHE A 140 -6.47 -1.47 3.94
C PHE A 140 -5.75 -1.65 2.60
N PRO A 141 -6.42 -1.52 1.43
CA PRO A 141 -5.83 -1.77 0.13
C PRO A 141 -4.74 -0.73 -0.21
N MET A 142 -3.58 -1.18 -0.72
CA MET A 142 -2.52 -0.25 -1.15
C MET A 142 -2.76 0.34 -2.56
N THR A 143 -3.74 -0.17 -3.31
CA THR A 143 -4.09 0.37 -4.64
C THR A 143 -4.52 1.83 -4.59
N SER A 144 -5.06 2.29 -3.46
CA SER A 144 -5.43 3.69 -3.21
C SER A 144 -4.31 4.58 -2.68
N ILE A 145 -3.13 4.01 -2.37
CA ILE A 145 -2.02 4.72 -1.72
C ILE A 145 -1.05 5.31 -2.75
N LEU A 146 -0.75 6.59 -2.64
CA LEU A 146 0.32 7.27 -3.35
C LEU A 146 1.62 7.16 -2.55
N VAL A 147 2.73 6.85 -3.22
CA VAL A 147 4.06 6.84 -2.60
C VAL A 147 4.74 8.18 -2.91
N VAL A 148 4.75 9.08 -1.93
CA VAL A 148 5.30 10.44 -2.07
C VAL A 148 6.80 10.46 -1.75
N ASP A 149 7.21 9.75 -0.70
CA ASP A 149 8.60 9.57 -0.30
C ASP A 149 8.86 8.09 0.02
N PRO A 150 9.36 7.30 -0.95
CA PRO A 150 9.56 5.86 -0.77
C PRO A 150 10.63 5.54 0.28
N PHE A 151 11.62 6.41 0.48
CA PHE A 151 12.68 6.17 1.46
C PHE A 151 12.12 6.27 2.88
N LYS A 152 11.29 7.28 3.13
CA LYS A 152 10.61 7.44 4.41
C LYS A 152 9.56 6.37 4.64
N ALA A 153 8.78 6.04 3.62
CA ALA A 153 7.69 5.08 3.73
C ALA A 153 8.19 3.67 4.06
N ARG A 154 9.29 3.24 3.43
CA ARG A 154 9.92 1.93 3.67
C ARG A 154 10.38 1.69 5.10
N THR A 155 10.67 2.75 5.85
CA THR A 155 11.03 2.63 7.27
C THR A 155 9.85 2.15 8.12
N TYR A 156 8.61 2.37 7.68
CA TYR A 156 7.43 2.16 8.52
C TYR A 156 6.43 1.16 7.94
N VAL A 157 6.43 0.99 6.61
CA VAL A 157 5.45 0.20 5.89
C VAL A 157 6.14 -0.53 4.75
N ASP A 158 5.75 -1.79 4.51
CA ASP A 158 6.10 -2.49 3.29
C ASP A 158 5.40 -1.84 2.09
N ILE A 159 6.16 -1.09 1.31
CA ILE A 159 5.71 -0.51 0.03
C ILE A 159 6.10 -1.38 -1.18
N GLY A 160 6.54 -2.62 -0.96
CA GLY A 160 6.88 -3.55 -2.01
C GLY A 160 8.11 -3.14 -2.81
N ILE A 161 8.03 -3.25 -4.13
CA ILE A 161 9.20 -3.20 -5.02
C ILE A 161 9.01 -2.25 -6.18
N ASP A 162 10.03 -1.43 -6.39
CA ASP A 162 10.23 -0.64 -7.58
C ASP A 162 10.88 -1.49 -8.70
N LEU A 163 10.16 -1.65 -9.80
CA LEU A 163 10.60 -2.37 -10.99
C LEU A 163 11.77 -1.69 -11.70
N ASP A 164 11.89 -0.37 -11.57
CA ASP A 164 12.89 0.44 -12.28
C ASP A 164 14.20 0.60 -11.52
N SER A 165 14.24 0.22 -10.24
CA SER A 165 15.49 0.22 -9.47
C SER A 165 15.91 -1.18 -9.01
N ASN A 166 15.01 -2.16 -9.06
CA ASN A 166 15.33 -3.50 -8.58
C ASN A 166 16.01 -4.36 -9.66
N GLN A 167 17.29 -4.67 -9.43
CA GLN A 167 18.12 -5.47 -10.31
C GLN A 167 17.52 -6.84 -10.68
N LEU A 168 16.74 -7.46 -9.78
CA LEU A 168 16.09 -8.74 -10.05
C LEU A 168 15.11 -8.64 -11.23
N PHE A 169 14.47 -7.48 -11.40
CA PHE A 169 13.44 -7.22 -12.40
C PHE A 169 13.99 -6.60 -13.70
N GLN A 170 15.25 -6.16 -13.70
CA GLN A 170 15.92 -5.47 -14.81
C GLN A 170 16.94 -6.32 -15.57
N LYS A 171 17.19 -7.56 -15.17
CA LYS A 171 18.12 -8.44 -15.88
C LYS A 171 17.67 -8.63 -17.34
N ALA A 172 18.53 -8.23 -18.29
CA ALA A 172 18.27 -8.38 -19.71
C ALA A 172 18.13 -9.85 -20.14
N ASP A 173 18.86 -10.75 -19.46
CA ASP A 173 18.77 -12.20 -19.68
C ASP A 173 18.73 -12.93 -18.33
N PRO A 174 17.55 -13.06 -17.70
CA PRO A 174 17.43 -13.70 -16.39
C PRO A 174 17.63 -15.21 -16.52
N THR A 175 18.34 -15.81 -15.56
CA THR A 175 18.37 -17.27 -15.40
C THR A 175 16.98 -17.79 -15.03
N LEU A 176 16.72 -19.10 -15.18
CA LEU A 176 15.46 -19.70 -14.72
C LEU A 176 15.22 -19.44 -13.21
N SER A 177 16.29 -19.48 -12.41
CA SER A 177 16.24 -19.15 -10.98
C SER A 177 15.86 -17.69 -10.72
N ASP A 178 16.41 -16.76 -11.49
CA ASP A 178 16.05 -15.34 -11.40
C ASP A 178 14.58 -15.13 -11.78
N ALA A 179 14.14 -15.68 -12.90
CA ALA A 179 12.74 -15.57 -13.35
C ALA A 179 11.77 -16.15 -12.31
N ALA A 180 12.11 -17.28 -11.69
CA ALA A 180 11.32 -17.89 -10.62
C ALA A 180 11.25 -16.97 -9.39
N LYS A 181 12.38 -16.38 -8.97
CA LYS A 181 12.40 -15.42 -7.86
C LYS A 181 11.56 -14.19 -8.16
N SER A 182 11.69 -13.59 -9.35
CA SER A 182 10.90 -12.43 -9.77
C SER A 182 9.40 -12.74 -9.71
N TYR A 183 8.99 -13.88 -10.29
CA TYR A 183 7.59 -14.30 -10.30
C TYR A 183 7.04 -14.56 -8.90
N VAL A 184 7.75 -15.35 -8.07
CA VAL A 184 7.33 -15.63 -6.68
C VAL A 184 7.19 -14.34 -5.88
N THR A 185 8.09 -13.39 -6.10
CA THR A 185 8.04 -12.08 -5.43
C THR A 185 6.83 -11.28 -5.87
N CYS A 186 6.53 -11.21 -7.17
CA CYS A 186 5.32 -10.57 -7.69
C CYS A 186 4.05 -11.19 -7.11
N VAL A 187 3.96 -12.52 -7.08
CA VAL A 187 2.79 -13.24 -6.54
C VAL A 187 2.57 -12.90 -5.07
N LYS A 188 3.64 -12.90 -4.25
CA LYS A 188 3.56 -12.54 -2.83
C LYS A 188 3.06 -11.11 -2.58
N LEU A 189 3.48 -10.16 -3.41
CA LEU A 189 3.05 -8.76 -3.30
C LEU A 189 1.61 -8.58 -3.78
N ILE A 190 1.26 -9.19 -4.91
CA ILE A 190 -0.04 -8.99 -5.54
C ILE A 190 -1.15 -9.69 -4.74
N GLY A 191 -0.81 -10.81 -4.11
CA GLY A 191 -1.75 -11.69 -3.44
C GLY A 191 -2.32 -12.72 -4.40
N ASP A 192 -2.62 -13.91 -3.89
CA ASP A 192 -3.48 -14.87 -4.58
C ASP A 192 -4.91 -14.53 -4.17
N ASP A 193 -5.71 -14.14 -5.16
CA ASP A 193 -7.07 -13.67 -4.97
C ASP A 193 -7.93 -14.80 -4.38
N ASP A 194 -8.19 -14.77 -3.06
CA ASP A 194 -9.08 -15.66 -2.29
C ASP A 194 -8.98 -17.18 -2.60
N GLY A 195 -7.83 -17.66 -3.09
CA GLY A 195 -7.67 -19.05 -3.57
C GLY A 195 -8.51 -19.39 -4.81
N SER A 196 -9.16 -18.40 -5.42
CA SER A 196 -9.91 -18.54 -6.65
C SER A 196 -8.92 -18.54 -7.82
N HIS A 197 -8.80 -19.68 -8.49
CA HIS A 197 -8.02 -19.82 -9.73
C HIS A 197 -8.63 -19.08 -10.93
N ALA A 198 -9.40 -18.00 -10.71
CA ALA A 198 -9.80 -17.13 -11.80
C ALA A 198 -8.52 -16.65 -12.49
N SER A 199 -8.44 -16.88 -13.79
CA SER A 199 -7.27 -16.45 -14.56
C SER A 199 -7.12 -14.93 -14.43
N ASP A 200 -5.89 -14.41 -14.46
CA ASP A 200 -5.64 -12.95 -14.44
C ASP A 200 -6.50 -12.22 -15.49
N GLN A 201 -6.86 -12.89 -16.59
CA GLN A 201 -7.79 -12.39 -17.61
C GLN A 201 -9.26 -12.34 -17.17
N GLU A 202 -9.75 -13.30 -16.41
CA GLU A 202 -11.11 -13.29 -15.86
C GLU A 202 -11.25 -12.24 -14.76
N ALA A 203 -10.24 -12.09 -13.90
CA ALA A 203 -10.18 -11.00 -12.93
C ALA A 203 -10.25 -9.66 -13.66
N LEU A 204 -9.37 -9.42 -14.63
CA LEU A 204 -9.37 -8.19 -15.44
C LEU A 204 -10.72 -7.94 -16.14
N ARG A 205 -11.33 -8.96 -16.76
CA ARG A 205 -12.64 -8.82 -17.43
C ARG A 205 -13.77 -8.49 -16.46
N LYS A 206 -13.80 -9.12 -15.29
CA LYS A 206 -14.80 -8.85 -14.25
C LYS A 206 -14.66 -7.41 -13.76
N PHE A 207 -13.43 -6.97 -13.50
CA PHE A 207 -13.15 -5.60 -13.10
C PHE A 207 -13.49 -4.56 -14.20
N GLU A 208 -13.22 -4.84 -15.47
CA GLU A 208 -13.59 -3.96 -16.60
C GLU A 208 -15.12 -3.84 -16.77
N ALA A 209 -15.87 -4.92 -16.51
CA ALA A 209 -17.33 -4.91 -16.56
C ALA A 209 -17.95 -4.07 -15.42
N ASP A 210 -17.37 -4.15 -14.22
CA ASP A 210 -17.83 -3.39 -13.04
C ASP A 210 -17.56 -1.87 -13.19
N LEU A 211 -16.52 -1.49 -13.93
CA LEU A 211 -16.18 -0.10 -14.22
C LEU A 211 -17.16 0.61 -15.16
N GLY A 212 -17.88 -0.13 -15.99
CA GLY A 212 -18.94 0.41 -16.86
C GLY A 212 -20.07 1.11 -16.09
N ILE A 213 -20.06 1.03 -14.76
CA ILE A 213 -21.13 1.46 -13.85
C ILE A 213 -20.69 2.67 -12.98
N GLY A 214 -19.40 3.02 -12.89
CA GLY A 214 -18.89 3.99 -11.89
C GLY A 214 -18.24 5.28 -12.43
N ARG A 215 -18.79 6.45 -12.06
CA ARG A 215 -18.38 7.81 -12.48
C ARG A 215 -17.27 8.47 -11.61
N PHE A 216 -16.40 7.73 -10.94
CA PHE A 216 -15.46 8.32 -9.97
C PHE A 216 -14.00 8.13 -10.37
N ALA A 217 -13.27 9.23 -10.51
CA ALA A 217 -11.87 9.26 -10.95
C ALA A 217 -10.96 8.39 -10.05
N ASP A 218 -11.22 8.34 -8.75
CA ASP A 218 -10.45 7.53 -7.79
C ASP A 218 -10.61 6.02 -8.03
N LEU A 219 -11.82 5.57 -8.38
CA LEU A 219 -12.06 4.16 -8.69
C LEU A 219 -11.36 3.76 -9.98
N LYS A 220 -11.32 4.67 -10.97
CA LYS A 220 -10.55 4.46 -12.19
C LYS A 220 -9.05 4.33 -11.88
N TRP A 221 -8.52 5.18 -10.99
CA TRP A 221 -7.13 5.11 -10.56
C TRP A 221 -6.80 3.76 -9.91
N GLU A 222 -7.59 3.35 -8.92
CA GLU A 222 -7.38 2.09 -8.21
C GLU A 222 -7.48 0.90 -9.16
N PHE A 223 -8.40 0.96 -10.12
CA PHE A 223 -8.51 -0.06 -11.16
C PHE A 223 -7.26 -0.13 -12.04
N GLU A 224 -6.78 1.00 -12.57
CA GLU A 224 -5.61 0.96 -13.46
C GLU A 224 -4.38 0.45 -12.69
N ARG A 225 -4.27 0.74 -11.39
CA ARG A 225 -3.25 0.15 -10.53
C ARG A 225 -3.43 -1.35 -10.35
N GLU A 226 -4.64 -1.83 -10.10
CA GLU A 226 -4.90 -3.27 -9.99
C GLU A 226 -4.60 -3.99 -11.31
N ARG A 227 -5.03 -3.39 -12.43
CA ARG A 227 -4.73 -3.87 -13.77
C ARG A 227 -3.23 -3.98 -14.01
N PHE A 228 -2.46 -2.96 -13.66
CA PHE A 228 -1.02 -2.98 -13.76
C PHE A 228 -0.39 -4.11 -12.93
N ARG A 229 -0.85 -4.31 -11.69
CA ARG A 229 -0.40 -5.40 -10.82
C ARG A 229 -0.61 -6.74 -11.51
N LEU A 230 -1.83 -7.01 -11.98
CA LEU A 230 -2.18 -8.26 -12.69
C LEU A 230 -1.37 -8.45 -13.98
N GLN A 231 -1.22 -7.41 -14.80
CA GLN A 231 -0.41 -7.46 -16.02
C GLN A 231 1.06 -7.76 -15.71
N THR A 232 1.59 -7.18 -14.64
CA THR A 232 2.97 -7.39 -14.21
C THR A 232 3.17 -8.83 -13.73
N ARG A 233 2.25 -9.38 -12.93
CA ARG A 233 2.26 -10.81 -12.56
C ARG A 233 2.29 -11.71 -13.79
N LYS A 234 1.40 -11.45 -14.75
CA LYS A 234 1.33 -12.20 -16.01
C LYS A 234 2.64 -12.12 -16.79
N LYS A 235 3.22 -10.93 -16.95
CA LYS A 235 4.51 -10.73 -17.63
C LYS A 235 5.61 -11.62 -17.04
N TYR A 236 5.74 -11.64 -15.71
CA TYR A 236 6.78 -12.45 -15.05
C TYR A 236 6.45 -13.95 -15.06
N LYS A 237 5.17 -14.33 -15.08
CA LYS A 237 4.73 -15.71 -15.31
C LYS A 237 5.16 -16.20 -16.69
N ASP A 238 4.87 -15.42 -17.72
CA ASP A 238 5.18 -15.76 -19.11
C ASP A 238 6.71 -15.84 -19.32
N ALA A 239 7.47 -14.93 -18.70
CA ALA A 239 8.94 -14.96 -18.72
C ALA A 239 9.51 -16.23 -18.04
N LEU A 240 8.94 -16.65 -16.91
CA LEU A 240 9.32 -17.89 -16.24
C LEU A 240 9.04 -19.12 -17.11
N ILE A 241 7.85 -19.19 -17.74
CA ILE A 241 7.49 -20.28 -18.64
C ILE A 241 8.45 -20.32 -19.84
N ALA A 242 8.73 -19.18 -20.47
CA ALA A 242 9.65 -19.09 -21.60
C ALA A 242 11.05 -19.60 -21.23
N LYS A 243 11.58 -19.20 -20.07
CA LYS A 243 12.89 -19.69 -19.59
C LYS A 243 12.88 -21.18 -19.25
N ALA A 244 11.79 -21.69 -18.71
CA ALA A 244 11.65 -23.12 -18.45
C ALA A 244 11.62 -23.95 -19.74
N LEU A 245 10.97 -23.44 -20.79
CA LEU A 245 10.96 -24.07 -22.11
C LEU A 245 12.34 -24.04 -22.76
N GLU A 246 13.04 -22.91 -22.69
CA GLU A 246 14.42 -22.74 -23.21
C GLU A 246 15.40 -23.73 -22.56
N GLU A 247 15.34 -23.93 -21.23
CA GLU A 247 16.21 -24.91 -20.55
C GLU A 247 15.81 -26.37 -20.80
N ASN A 248 14.56 -26.62 -21.18
CA ASN A 248 14.06 -27.94 -21.52
C ASN A 248 14.32 -28.33 -22.99
N ASP A 249 14.67 -27.37 -23.85
CA ASP A 249 15.03 -27.61 -25.24
C ASP A 249 16.25 -28.57 -25.33
N PRO A 250 16.13 -29.72 -26.01
CA PRO A 250 17.21 -30.68 -26.22
C PRO A 250 18.50 -30.04 -26.78
N GLU A 251 18.39 -29.04 -27.66
CA GLU A 251 19.57 -28.38 -28.24
C GLU A 251 20.29 -27.49 -27.23
N ALA A 252 19.55 -26.74 -26.41
CA ALA A 252 20.11 -25.94 -25.33
C ALA A 252 20.77 -26.82 -24.27
N ARG A 253 20.17 -27.98 -23.95
CA ARG A 253 20.75 -29.01 -23.06
C ARG A 253 22.02 -29.61 -23.63
N ALA A 254 22.09 -29.86 -24.94
CA ALA A 254 23.28 -30.39 -25.61
C ALA A 254 24.45 -29.39 -25.60
N ARG A 255 24.18 -28.08 -25.72
CA ARG A 255 25.21 -27.02 -25.66
C ARG A 255 25.76 -26.76 -24.26
N LYS A 256 24.97 -26.96 -23.20
CA LYS A 256 25.39 -26.74 -21.80
C LYS A 256 26.19 -27.90 -21.19
N ARG A 257 26.25 -29.08 -21.82
CA ARG A 257 27.07 -30.19 -21.31
C ARG A 257 28.55 -29.85 -21.54
N PRO A 258 29.38 -29.74 -20.48
CA PRO A 258 30.82 -29.65 -20.69
C PRO A 258 31.26 -30.90 -21.45
N ARG A 259 32.05 -30.71 -22.51
CA ARG A 259 32.83 -31.79 -23.13
C ARG A 259 33.91 -32.22 -22.13
N THR A 260 33.53 -32.93 -21.07
CA THR A 260 34.45 -33.72 -20.28
C THR A 260 34.80 -34.95 -21.10
N GLY A 261 35.90 -34.88 -21.83
CA GLY A 261 36.49 -36.00 -22.56
C GLY A 261 37.09 -35.61 -23.91
N ALA A 262 38.27 -34.99 -23.87
CA ALA A 262 39.33 -35.19 -24.87
C ALA A 262 40.66 -35.11 -24.13
#